data_AF-A0A3F2RJF0-F1
#
_entry.id   AF-A0A3F2RJF0-F1
#
_cell.length_a   1.000
_cell.length_b   1.000
_cell.length_c   1.000
_cell.angle_alpha   90.00
_cell.angle_beta   90.00
_cell.angle_gamma   90.00
#
_symmetry.space_group_name_H-M   'P 1'
#
loop_
_entity.id
_entity.type
_entity.pdbx_description
1 polymer ?
#
loop_
_entity_poly.entity_id
_entity_poly.type
_entity_poly.pdbx_seq_one_letter_code
_entity_poly.pdbx_strand_id
1 'polypeptide(L)'
;MKGSNGDKVVDDEHEDQLFPAIETSTCYVIEDWIRDIYSFCEDDSSFSLLCNHNQDCQDGFSLVGYLGKYTFNSIGSPLQINVATMERQSESV
;
A
#
# COMPACT_ATOMS: atom_id res chain seq x y z
N MET A 1 14.38 -14.99 -10.18
CA MET A 1 14.38 -15.32 -8.73
C MET A 1 15.78 -15.10 -8.17
N LYS A 2 15.97 -14.03 -7.40
CA LYS A 2 17.00 -13.93 -6.36
C LYS A 2 16.56 -12.78 -5.44
N GLY A 3 16.04 -13.14 -4.27
CA GLY A 3 15.98 -12.23 -3.14
C GLY A 3 16.94 -12.77 -2.09
N SER A 4 17.76 -11.91 -1.49
CA SER A 4 18.21 -12.02 -0.11
C SER A 4 19.16 -10.86 0.23
N ASN A 5 18.86 -10.19 1.34
CA ASN A 5 19.67 -9.21 2.08
C ASN A 5 19.86 -7.82 1.45
N GLY A 6 18.94 -6.91 1.81
CA GLY A 6 19.22 -5.47 1.88
C GLY A 6 19.66 -4.86 0.56
N ASP A 7 18.88 -5.08 -0.49
CA ASP A 7 19.16 -4.57 -1.84
C ASP A 7 19.31 -3.04 -1.79
N LYS A 8 20.56 -2.58 -1.79
CA LYS A 8 20.86 -1.22 -2.21
C LYS A 8 20.38 -1.10 -3.65
N VAL A 9 19.37 -0.27 -3.88
CA VAL A 9 19.04 0.20 -5.22
C VAL A 9 20.15 1.19 -5.57
N VAL A 10 21.20 0.67 -6.19
CA VAL A 10 22.34 1.48 -6.65
C VAL A 10 21.97 2.01 -8.02
N ASP A 11 21.88 3.33 -8.15
CA ASP A 11 21.90 4.00 -9.45
C ASP A 11 23.34 3.95 -10.00
N ASP A 12 23.51 3.52 -11.25
CA ASP A 12 24.82 3.33 -11.89
C ASP A 12 25.67 4.63 -11.87
N GLU A 13 25.03 5.80 -11.74
CA GLU A 13 25.70 7.10 -11.62
C GLU A 13 26.19 7.42 -10.19
N HIS A 14 25.76 6.65 -9.18
CA HIS A 14 25.93 6.95 -7.76
C HIS A 14 26.33 5.71 -6.94
N GLU A 15 27.26 4.88 -7.46
CA GLU A 15 27.65 3.58 -6.89
C GLU A 15 28.08 3.62 -5.40
N ASP A 16 28.66 4.74 -4.96
CA ASP A 16 29.14 4.94 -3.59
C ASP A 16 28.16 5.71 -2.68
N GLN A 17 27.00 6.13 -3.19
CA GLN A 17 26.03 6.89 -2.40
C GLN A 17 25.00 5.97 -1.74
N LEU A 18 24.75 6.22 -0.45
CA LEU A 18 23.69 5.59 0.30
C LEU A 18 22.52 6.55 0.43
N PHE A 19 21.41 6.23 -0.24
CA PHE A 19 20.16 6.94 -0.04
C PHE A 19 19.39 6.32 1.12
N PRO A 20 18.77 7.14 1.99
CA PRO A 20 17.93 6.62 3.06
C PRO A 20 16.73 5.89 2.46
N ALA A 21 16.44 4.69 2.97
CA ALA A 21 15.24 3.95 2.62
C ALA A 21 14.00 4.60 3.26
N ILE A 22 12.90 4.69 2.51
CA ILE A 22 11.62 5.18 3.01
C ILE A 22 10.86 3.98 3.56
N GLU A 23 10.79 3.86 4.89
CA GLU A 23 10.06 2.77 5.56
C GLU A 23 8.56 3.05 5.68
N THR A 24 8.17 4.33 5.65
CA THR A 24 6.78 4.76 5.82
C THR A 24 6.46 5.97 4.95
N SER A 25 5.31 5.95 4.28
CA SER A 25 4.81 7.08 3.50
C SER A 25 3.30 7.27 3.68
N THR A 26 2.84 8.50 3.52
CA THR A 26 1.41 8.83 3.46
C THR A 26 1.05 9.28 2.05
N CYS A 27 0.18 8.52 1.40
CA CYS A 27 -0.34 8.81 0.08
C CYS A 27 -1.70 9.49 0.19
N TYR A 28 -1.80 10.67 -0.39
CA TYR A 28 -3.03 11.45 -0.45
C TYR A 28 -3.75 11.18 -1.75
N VAL A 29 -5.01 10.76 -1.65
CA VAL A 29 -5.87 10.45 -2.80
C VAL A 29 -7.24 11.07 -2.59
N ILE A 30 -8.02 11.17 -3.66
CA ILE A 30 -9.41 11.60 -3.59
C ILE A 30 -10.29 10.43 -3.13
N GLU A 31 -11.37 10.70 -2.39
CA GLU A 31 -12.26 9.64 -1.86
C GLU A 31 -12.92 8.81 -2.97
N ASP A 32 -13.27 9.44 -4.09
CA ASP A 32 -13.84 8.73 -5.24
C ASP A 32 -12.87 7.66 -5.78
N TRP A 33 -11.56 7.94 -5.81
CA TRP A 33 -10.56 6.96 -6.25
C TRP A 33 -10.53 5.73 -5.34
N ILE A 34 -10.72 5.91 -4.03
CA ILE A 34 -10.76 4.80 -3.06
C ILE A 34 -12.00 3.93 -3.28
N ARG A 35 -13.15 4.54 -3.56
CA ARG A 35 -14.38 3.79 -3.87
C ARG A 35 -14.24 3.03 -5.19
N ASP A 36 -13.74 3.70 -6.22
CA ASP A 36 -13.68 3.15 -7.57
C ASP A 36 -12.68 1.99 -7.65
N ILE A 37 -11.55 2.06 -6.95
CA ILE A 37 -10.59 0.95 -6.91
C ILE A 37 -11.17 -0.27 -6.20
N TYR A 38 -11.97 -0.08 -5.16
CA TYR A 38 -12.66 -1.18 -4.50
C TYR A 38 -13.64 -1.88 -5.44
N SER A 39 -14.52 -1.12 -6.10
CA SER A 39 -15.50 -1.66 -7.03
C SER A 39 -14.83 -2.38 -8.20
N PHE A 40 -13.76 -1.81 -8.74
CA PHE A 40 -12.99 -2.46 -9.81
C PHE A 40 -12.38 -3.79 -9.34
N CYS A 41 -11.85 -3.83 -8.12
CA CYS A 41 -11.27 -5.04 -7.57
C CYS A 41 -12.33 -6.09 -7.22
N GLU A 42 -13.49 -5.71 -6.69
CA GLU A 42 -14.58 -6.63 -6.33
C GLU A 42 -15.09 -7.44 -7.53
N ASP A 43 -15.08 -6.82 -8.72
CA ASP A 43 -15.45 -7.48 -9.99
C ASP A 43 -14.41 -8.52 -10.46
N ASP A 44 -13.21 -8.56 -9.88
CA ASP A 44 -12.16 -9.52 -10.22
C ASP A 44 -12.34 -10.85 -9.46
N SER A 45 -12.35 -11.96 -10.19
CA SER A 45 -12.45 -13.32 -9.63
C SER A 45 -11.38 -13.66 -8.57
N SER A 46 -10.22 -13.00 -8.63
CA SER A 46 -9.11 -13.18 -7.71
C SER A 46 -9.19 -12.30 -6.47
N PHE A 47 -10.18 -11.40 -6.37
CA PHE A 47 -10.32 -10.48 -5.23
C PHE A 47 -10.35 -11.20 -3.88
N SER A 48 -11.05 -12.33 -3.83
CA SER A 48 -11.12 -13.19 -2.63
C SER A 48 -9.75 -13.72 -2.14
N LEU A 49 -8.73 -13.75 -3.01
CA LEU A 49 -7.35 -14.09 -2.63
C LEU A 49 -6.65 -12.92 -1.94
N LEU A 50 -6.95 -11.69 -2.36
CA LEU A 50 -6.37 -10.47 -1.81
C LEU A 50 -7.07 -10.05 -0.53
N CYS A 51 -8.40 -10.07 -0.54
CA CYS A 51 -9.22 -9.81 0.63
C CYS A 51 -10.24 -10.93 0.82
N ASN A 52 -10.02 -11.76 1.85
CA ASN A 52 -10.98 -12.77 2.28
C ASN A 52 -11.83 -12.25 3.44
N HIS A 53 -12.89 -12.97 3.82
CA HIS A 53 -13.82 -12.55 4.88
C HIS A 53 -13.18 -12.33 6.27
N ASN A 54 -11.97 -12.84 6.51
CA ASN A 54 -11.22 -12.61 7.76
C ASN A 54 -10.32 -11.36 7.69
N GLN A 55 -10.07 -10.85 6.50
CA GLN A 55 -9.42 -9.56 6.27
C GLN A 55 -10.54 -8.53 6.23
N ASP A 56 -10.54 -7.61 7.18
CA ASP A 56 -11.55 -6.56 7.27
C ASP A 56 -11.38 -5.59 6.09
N CYS A 57 -11.79 -5.97 4.86
CA CYS A 57 -11.85 -5.11 3.68
C CYS A 57 -13.27 -5.03 3.11
N GLN A 58 -14.13 -4.39 3.90
CA GLN A 58 -15.55 -4.20 3.60
C GLN A 58 -15.80 -2.99 2.69
N ASP A 59 -14.79 -2.14 2.50
CA ASP A 59 -14.84 -0.96 1.65
C ASP A 59 -13.45 -0.62 1.09
N GLY A 60 -13.38 0.42 0.25
CA GLY A 60 -12.11 0.84 -0.34
C GLY A 60 -11.06 1.28 0.66
N PHE A 61 -11.45 1.92 1.76
CA PHE A 61 -10.50 2.40 2.78
C PHE A 61 -9.83 1.25 3.51
N SER A 62 -10.62 0.26 3.84
CA SER A 62 -10.19 -0.95 4.51
C SER A 62 -9.36 -1.85 3.58
N LEU A 63 -9.69 -1.90 2.28
CA LEU A 63 -8.85 -2.54 1.25
C LEU A 63 -7.47 -1.86 1.11
N VAL A 64 -7.43 -0.55 0.87
CA VAL A 64 -6.14 0.15 0.71
C VAL A 64 -5.37 0.22 2.03
N GLY A 65 -6.05 0.21 3.17
CA GLY A 65 -5.43 0.09 4.49
C GLY A 65 -4.79 -1.29 4.71
N TYR A 66 -5.46 -2.36 4.30
CA TYR A 66 -4.90 -3.71 4.33
C TYR A 66 -3.68 -3.82 3.41
N LEU A 67 -3.80 -3.37 2.16
CA LEU A 67 -2.71 -3.40 1.19
C LEU A 67 -1.53 -2.51 1.59
N GLY A 68 -1.79 -1.37 2.24
CA GLY A 68 -0.76 -0.46 2.71
C GLY A 68 -0.07 -0.88 4.00
N LYS A 69 -0.64 -1.84 4.75
CA LYS A 69 -0.03 -2.34 5.97
C LYS A 69 1.28 -3.05 5.66
N TYR A 70 2.31 -2.73 6.43
CA TYR A 70 3.58 -3.46 6.34
C TYR A 70 3.36 -4.93 6.67
N THR A 71 3.74 -5.80 5.73
CA THR A 71 3.75 -7.25 5.94
C THR A 71 4.97 -7.88 5.29
N PHE A 72 5.75 -8.63 6.08
CA PHE A 72 6.90 -9.37 5.57
C PHE A 72 6.45 -10.71 4.98
N ASN A 73 6.83 -10.99 3.72
CA ASN A 73 6.52 -12.24 3.00
C ASN A 73 5.02 -12.62 2.94
N SER A 74 4.12 -11.63 2.90
CA SER A 74 2.68 -11.84 2.81
C SER A 74 2.05 -10.89 1.79
N ILE A 75 0.74 -11.04 1.56
CA ILE A 75 -0.07 -10.11 0.79
C ILE A 75 -0.25 -8.83 1.62
N GLY A 76 0.27 -7.72 1.10
CA GLY A 76 0.37 -6.42 1.76
C GLY A 76 1.57 -5.65 1.21
N SER A 77 1.95 -4.55 1.85
CA SER A 77 3.04 -3.70 1.35
C SER A 77 4.37 -4.11 1.98
N PRO A 78 5.48 -4.10 1.21
CA PRO A 78 6.83 -4.28 1.76
C PRO A 78 7.28 -3.08 2.60
N LEU A 79 6.51 -1.99 2.62
CA LEU A 79 6.70 -0.75 3.39
C LEU A 79 5.39 -0.36 4.08
N GLN A 80 5.39 0.54 5.06
CA GLN A 80 4.13 1.07 5.60
C GLN A 80 3.60 2.19 4.70
N ILE A 81 2.41 2.03 4.13
CA ILE A 81 1.73 3.03 3.31
C ILE A 81 0.43 3.40 4.01
N ASN A 82 0.30 4.66 4.38
CA ASN A 82 -0.93 5.22 4.91
C ASN A 82 -1.67 5.92 3.77
N VAL A 83 -2.91 5.53 3.50
CA VAL A 83 -3.74 6.23 2.52
C VAL A 83 -4.67 7.17 3.26
N ALA A 84 -4.67 8.44 2.86
CA ALA A 84 -5.52 9.48 3.43
C ALA A 84 -6.25 10.23 2.31
N THR A 85 -7.44 10.73 2.65
CA THR A 85 -8.15 11.70 1.80
C THR A 85 -8.15 13.05 2.47
N MET A 86 -8.17 14.12 1.66
CA MET A 86 -8.17 15.48 2.18
C MET A 86 -9.46 15.78 2.95
N GLU A 87 -10.57 15.17 2.51
CA GLU A 87 -11.88 15.23 3.14
C GLU A 87 -11.83 14.68 4.58
N ARG A 88 -11.23 13.50 4.79
CA ARG A 88 -11.13 12.87 6.12
C ARG A 88 -10.08 13.48 7.04
N GLN A 89 -9.11 14.22 6.51
CA GLN A 89 -8.18 14.99 7.35
C GLN A 89 -8.83 16.23 7.96
N SER A 90 -9.81 16.82 7.28
CA SER A 90 -10.48 18.03 7.77
C SER A 90 -11.33 17.81 9.02
N GLU A 91 -11.67 16.54 9.35
CA GLU A 91 -12.40 16.17 10.57
C GLU A 91 -11.50 16.10 11.83
N SER A 92 -10.19 16.25 11.69
CA SER A 92 -9.21 16.15 12.79
C SER A 92 -8.72 17.51 13.33
N VAL A 93 -9.35 18.63 12.98
CA VAL A 93 -8.99 20.00 13.44
C VAL A 93 -10.03 20.58 14.38
#